data_AF-A0A3N7AQ59-F1
#
_entry.id   AF-A0A3N7AQ59-F1
#
_cell.length_a   1.000
_cell.length_b   1.000
_cell.length_c   1.000
_cell.angle_alpha   90.00
_cell.angle_beta   90.00
_cell.angle_gamma   90.00
#
_symmetry.space_group_name_H-M   'P 1'
#
loop_
_entity.id
_entity.type
_entity.pdbx_description
1 polymer ?
#
loop_
_entity_poly.entity_id
_entity_poly.type
_entity_poly.pdbx_seq_one_letter_code
_entity_poly.pdbx_strand_id
1 'polypeptide(L)'
;MEKNENVLWSEFGLQLEQKIRSFHQNVHPISIGNNAEELKYFVSLMTFEVHEIKKVSETINQHPIDQKFSDPGSPSFDPLQLAVQYFQNSETDDACWLLFLYSYIGKHPNYEWNLLRKMYFNTDHNEVWKWENISTHYEVFQEWFLENIPAIKDKAGLGEHHKYSELSNSKAIVICRDMQEYILWIREFGNHHTILSNQAEITPTKLFRELYRSMDAKTSFNKLVKFKYLSLLGILTIFPIQPDQPYLNDFILSRRGAQHLFESKNRKKIPVEKLNALLLSLHHYLELNHGLEVLQKVLAKWGKERFKVERQNFKRYI
;
A
#
# COMPACT_ATOMS: atom_id res chain seq x y z
N MET A 1 -19.54 -7.39 -16.13
CA MET A 1 -20.28 -6.57 -15.14
C MET A 1 -21.08 -7.45 -14.18
N GLU A 2 -21.75 -8.51 -14.66
CA GLU A 2 -22.57 -9.42 -13.82
C GLU A 2 -21.81 -10.20 -12.72
N LYS A 3 -20.53 -10.59 -12.94
CA LYS A 3 -19.75 -11.29 -11.89
C LYS A 3 -19.42 -10.42 -10.66
N ASN A 4 -19.54 -9.10 -10.76
CA ASN A 4 -19.27 -8.19 -9.64
C ASN A 4 -20.54 -7.90 -8.80
N GLU A 5 -21.75 -8.04 -9.34
CA GLU A 5 -22.98 -7.75 -8.60
C GLU A 5 -23.26 -8.78 -7.49
N ASN A 6 -22.91 -10.06 -7.70
CA ASN A 6 -23.10 -11.11 -6.69
C ASN A 6 -22.17 -11.00 -5.47
N VAL A 7 -21.01 -10.34 -5.60
CA VAL A 7 -20.08 -10.09 -4.46
C VAL A 7 -20.51 -8.85 -3.66
N LEU A 8 -21.08 -7.87 -4.36
CA LEU A 8 -21.51 -6.58 -3.80
C LEU A 8 -22.64 -6.70 -2.76
N TRP A 9 -23.47 -7.75 -2.85
CA TRP A 9 -24.61 -8.01 -1.97
C TRP A 9 -24.47 -9.30 -1.15
N SER A 10 -23.22 -9.70 -0.88
CA SER A 10 -22.96 -10.66 0.19
C SER A 10 -23.54 -10.14 1.52
N GLU A 11 -23.85 -11.06 2.44
CA GLU A 11 -24.32 -10.73 3.79
C GLU A 11 -23.43 -9.65 4.46
N PHE A 12 -22.11 -9.74 4.23
CA PHE A 12 -21.14 -8.76 4.70
C PHE A 12 -21.36 -7.34 4.13
N GLY A 13 -21.64 -7.21 2.83
CA GLY A 13 -21.92 -5.91 2.22
C GLY A 13 -23.17 -5.24 2.80
N LEU A 14 -24.21 -6.03 3.08
CA LEU A 14 -25.44 -5.55 3.74
C LEU A 14 -25.17 -5.11 5.18
N GLN A 15 -24.41 -5.89 5.95
CA GLN A 15 -24.00 -5.53 7.31
C GLN A 15 -23.18 -4.22 7.31
N LEU A 16 -22.28 -4.06 6.34
CA LEU A 16 -21.47 -2.86 6.21
C LEU A 16 -22.31 -1.63 5.86
N GLU A 17 -23.27 -1.76 4.94
CA GLU A 17 -24.23 -0.70 4.63
C GLU A 17 -25.01 -0.28 5.88
N GLN A 18 -25.51 -1.25 6.65
CA GLN A 18 -26.24 -0.99 7.90
C GLN A 18 -25.37 -0.25 8.92
N LYS A 19 -24.11 -0.66 9.11
CA LYS A 19 -23.16 0.05 9.99
C LYS A 19 -22.93 1.50 9.52
N ILE A 20 -22.76 1.74 8.23
CA ILE A 20 -22.57 3.10 7.70
C ILE A 20 -23.83 3.96 7.88
N ARG A 21 -25.03 3.40 7.65
CA ARG A 21 -26.31 4.10 7.91
C ARG A 21 -26.48 4.43 9.38
N SER A 22 -26.15 3.49 10.27
CA SER A 22 -26.23 3.71 11.70
C SER A 22 -25.21 4.76 12.17
N PHE A 23 -23.99 4.76 11.62
CA PHE A 23 -23.02 5.83 11.87
C PHE A 23 -23.55 7.20 11.42
N HIS A 24 -24.17 7.28 10.24
CA HIS A 24 -24.81 8.51 9.74
C HIS A 24 -25.88 9.05 10.68
N GLN A 25 -26.72 8.17 11.22
CA GLN A 25 -27.86 8.53 12.08
C GLN A 25 -27.43 8.85 13.52
N ASN A 26 -26.51 8.07 14.08
CA ASN A 26 -26.25 8.03 15.51
C ASN A 26 -24.93 8.67 15.94
N VAL A 27 -23.97 8.86 15.01
CA VAL A 27 -22.62 9.35 15.34
C VAL A 27 -22.30 10.66 14.62
N HIS A 28 -22.26 10.63 13.28
CA HIS A 28 -21.97 11.82 12.49
C HIS A 28 -22.63 11.74 11.10
N PRO A 29 -23.45 12.74 10.71
CA PRO A 29 -24.03 12.77 9.38
C PRO A 29 -22.96 12.86 8.29
N ILE A 30 -22.81 11.81 7.50
CA ILE A 30 -22.05 11.78 6.24
C ILE A 30 -22.91 12.29 5.06
N SER A 31 -22.27 12.86 4.05
CA SER A 31 -22.90 13.46 2.86
C SER A 31 -23.73 12.47 2.04
N ILE A 32 -23.29 11.20 2.00
CA ILE A 32 -23.91 10.13 1.20
C ILE A 32 -25.00 9.35 1.94
N GLY A 33 -25.23 9.61 3.22
CA GLY A 33 -26.08 8.74 4.05
C GLY A 33 -27.53 8.63 3.57
N ASN A 34 -28.03 9.68 2.93
CA ASN A 34 -29.37 9.74 2.33
C ASN A 34 -29.38 9.50 0.81
N ASN A 35 -28.22 9.35 0.17
CA ASN A 35 -28.10 9.04 -1.25
C ASN A 35 -27.86 7.54 -1.42
N ALA A 36 -28.94 6.80 -1.71
CA ALA A 36 -28.88 5.34 -1.79
C ALA A 36 -27.88 4.82 -2.84
N GLU A 37 -27.75 5.49 -4.00
CA GLU A 37 -26.83 5.06 -5.05
C GLU A 37 -25.37 5.30 -4.66
N GLU A 38 -25.06 6.47 -4.11
CA GLU A 38 -23.68 6.79 -3.68
C GLU A 38 -23.25 5.95 -2.49
N LEU A 39 -24.18 5.66 -1.56
CA LEU A 39 -23.90 4.77 -0.45
C LEU A 39 -23.63 3.35 -0.93
N LYS A 40 -24.47 2.80 -1.81
CA LYS A 40 -24.26 1.48 -2.41
C LYS A 40 -22.90 1.39 -3.11
N TYR A 41 -22.54 2.43 -3.86
CA TYR A 41 -21.24 2.48 -4.51
C TYR A 41 -20.09 2.53 -3.50
N PHE A 42 -20.16 3.37 -2.48
CA PHE A 42 -19.13 3.44 -1.44
C PHE A 42 -18.97 2.12 -0.68
N VAL A 43 -20.08 1.47 -0.32
CA VAL A 43 -20.09 0.13 0.28
C VAL A 43 -19.43 -0.89 -0.65
N SER A 44 -19.68 -0.82 -1.96
CA SER A 44 -19.02 -1.72 -2.92
C SER A 44 -17.50 -1.59 -2.93
N LEU A 45 -16.99 -0.35 -2.81
CA LEU A 45 -15.55 -0.10 -2.75
C LEU A 45 -14.96 -0.66 -1.46
N MET A 46 -15.63 -0.43 -0.33
CA MET A 46 -15.22 -0.96 0.97
C MET A 46 -15.23 -2.49 0.97
N THR A 47 -16.30 -3.12 0.51
CA THR A 47 -16.41 -4.58 0.42
C THR A 47 -15.28 -5.13 -0.42
N PHE A 48 -15.04 -4.58 -1.62
CA PHE A 48 -13.93 -5.00 -2.47
C PHE A 48 -12.59 -4.91 -1.74
N GLU A 49 -12.29 -3.78 -1.09
CA GLU A 49 -10.99 -3.58 -0.45
C GLU A 49 -10.80 -4.43 0.81
N VAL A 50 -11.86 -4.68 1.59
CA VAL A 50 -11.81 -5.64 2.71
C VAL A 50 -11.43 -7.02 2.22
N HIS A 51 -12.00 -7.48 1.10
CA HIS A 51 -11.66 -8.78 0.52
C HIS A 51 -10.21 -8.81 0.02
N GLU A 52 -9.73 -7.74 -0.62
CA GLU A 52 -8.34 -7.68 -1.11
C GLU A 52 -7.33 -7.71 0.06
N ILE A 53 -7.57 -6.94 1.12
CA ILE A 53 -6.69 -6.98 2.32
C ILE A 53 -6.77 -8.35 3.01
N LYS A 54 -7.96 -8.95 3.10
CA LYS A 54 -8.11 -10.30 3.65
C LYS A 54 -7.29 -11.34 2.88
N LYS A 55 -7.29 -11.30 1.54
CA LYS A 55 -6.43 -12.18 0.73
C LYS A 55 -4.94 -11.99 1.04
N VAL A 56 -4.51 -10.74 1.20
CA VAL A 56 -3.13 -10.42 1.58
C VAL A 56 -2.83 -10.99 2.97
N SER A 57 -3.68 -10.74 3.98
CA SER A 57 -3.44 -11.26 5.33
C SER A 57 -3.45 -12.78 5.38
N GLU A 58 -4.30 -13.45 4.59
CA GLU A 58 -4.35 -14.91 4.49
C GLU A 58 -3.15 -15.52 3.76
N THR A 59 -2.31 -14.71 3.08
CA THR A 59 -1.11 -15.20 2.41
C THR A 59 -0.13 -15.85 3.39
N ILE A 60 -0.09 -15.37 4.64
CA ILE A 60 0.74 -15.93 5.72
C ILE A 60 0.42 -17.41 6.03
N ASN A 61 -0.79 -17.87 5.70
CA ASN A 61 -1.26 -19.22 5.98
C ASN A 61 -1.10 -20.18 4.79
N GLN A 62 -0.56 -19.69 3.68
CA GLN A 62 -0.35 -20.52 2.49
C GLN A 62 0.82 -21.48 2.70
N HIS A 63 0.72 -22.65 2.07
CA HIS A 63 1.74 -23.70 2.16
C HIS A 63 3.04 -23.27 1.47
N PRO A 64 4.18 -23.92 1.78
CA PRO A 64 5.46 -23.67 1.12
C PRO A 64 5.31 -23.70 -0.39
N ILE A 65 5.92 -22.72 -1.04
CA ILE A 65 5.71 -22.48 -2.46
C ILE A 65 6.46 -23.53 -3.32
N ASP A 66 5.90 -23.85 -4.49
CA ASP A 66 6.62 -24.57 -5.55
C ASP A 66 7.90 -23.78 -5.95
N GLN A 67 9.02 -24.45 -6.22
CA GLN A 67 10.33 -23.80 -6.49
C GLN A 67 10.28 -22.78 -7.64
N LYS A 68 9.24 -22.83 -8.47
CA LYS A 68 8.96 -21.92 -9.59
C LYS A 68 8.71 -20.46 -9.19
N PHE A 69 8.45 -20.15 -7.93
CA PHE A 69 8.24 -18.75 -7.50
C PHE A 69 9.54 -18.07 -7.05
N SER A 70 10.57 -18.86 -6.75
CA SER A 70 11.96 -18.42 -6.60
C SER A 70 12.76 -18.50 -7.92
N ASP A 71 12.13 -18.94 -9.01
CA ASP A 71 12.77 -19.07 -10.33
C ASP A 71 12.74 -17.72 -11.08
N PRO A 72 13.91 -17.12 -11.40
CA PRO A 72 13.99 -15.89 -12.20
C PRO A 72 13.32 -15.98 -13.56
N GLY A 73 13.29 -17.16 -14.17
CA GLY A 73 12.69 -17.40 -15.49
C GLY A 73 11.17 -17.55 -15.46
N SER A 74 10.61 -17.88 -14.30
CA SER A 74 9.20 -18.23 -14.17
C SER A 74 8.27 -17.01 -14.26
N PRO A 75 7.26 -17.03 -15.14
CA PRO A 75 6.24 -15.97 -15.19
C PRO A 75 5.32 -15.97 -13.95
N SER A 76 5.38 -17.01 -13.10
CA SER A 76 4.56 -17.15 -11.90
C SER A 76 5.11 -16.41 -10.68
N PHE A 77 6.13 -15.56 -10.83
CA PHE A 77 6.72 -14.81 -9.73
C PHE A 77 5.68 -14.02 -8.92
N ASP A 78 5.55 -14.38 -7.63
CA ASP A 78 4.71 -13.70 -6.65
C ASP A 78 5.58 -13.17 -5.50
N PRO A 79 5.95 -11.88 -5.51
CA PRO A 79 6.80 -11.30 -4.48
C PRO A 79 6.16 -11.30 -3.08
N LEU A 80 4.83 -11.29 -2.98
CA LEU A 80 4.14 -11.31 -1.69
C LEU A 80 4.29 -12.67 -1.03
N GLN A 81 4.02 -13.74 -1.78
CA GLN A 81 4.20 -15.10 -1.28
C GLN A 81 5.68 -15.38 -0.96
N LEU A 82 6.62 -14.97 -1.83
CA LEU A 82 8.04 -15.17 -1.58
C LEU A 82 8.51 -14.45 -0.30
N ALA A 83 8.01 -13.25 -0.01
CA ALA A 83 8.32 -12.54 1.23
C ALA A 83 7.78 -13.28 2.47
N VAL A 84 6.56 -13.83 2.38
CA VAL A 84 5.98 -14.67 3.43
C VAL A 84 6.83 -15.92 3.67
N GLN A 85 7.31 -16.57 2.61
CA GLN A 85 8.18 -17.74 2.72
C GLN A 85 9.50 -17.40 3.42
N TYR A 86 10.15 -16.28 3.06
CA TYR A 86 11.34 -15.81 3.77
C TYR A 86 11.06 -15.61 5.26
N PHE A 87 9.94 -14.98 5.61
CA PHE A 87 9.57 -14.78 7.00
C PHE A 87 9.32 -16.11 7.74
N GLN A 88 8.60 -17.06 7.14
CA GLN A 88 8.36 -18.40 7.70
C GLN A 88 9.67 -19.19 7.91
N ASN A 89 10.69 -18.94 7.08
CA ASN A 89 12.03 -19.51 7.20
C ASN A 89 12.95 -18.75 8.17
N SER A 90 12.42 -17.78 8.93
CA SER A 90 13.19 -16.88 9.81
C SER A 90 14.19 -15.97 9.07
N GLU A 91 14.03 -15.77 7.76
CA GLU A 91 14.78 -14.81 6.94
C GLU A 91 14.06 -13.44 6.93
N THR A 92 13.83 -12.86 8.11
CA THR A 92 13.01 -11.63 8.29
C THR A 92 13.53 -10.44 7.48
N ASP A 93 14.84 -10.29 7.39
CA ASP A 93 15.45 -9.19 6.64
C ASP A 93 15.14 -9.26 5.14
N ASP A 94 15.18 -10.46 4.55
CA ASP A 94 14.83 -10.71 3.15
C ASP A 94 13.32 -10.49 2.90
N ALA A 95 12.48 -10.93 3.84
CA ALA A 95 11.03 -10.68 3.78
C ALA A 95 10.73 -9.17 3.77
N CYS A 96 11.34 -8.41 4.68
CA CYS A 96 11.15 -6.98 4.79
C CYS A 96 11.67 -6.24 3.55
N TRP A 97 12.85 -6.60 3.07
CA TRP A 97 13.41 -6.05 1.84
C TRP A 97 12.49 -6.27 0.63
N LEU A 98 12.01 -7.49 0.45
CA LEU A 98 11.13 -7.81 -0.68
C LEU A 98 9.78 -7.08 -0.58
N LEU A 99 9.23 -6.88 0.63
CA LEU A 99 8.01 -6.09 0.84
C LEU A 99 8.21 -4.60 0.62
N PHE A 100 9.42 -4.08 0.88
CA PHE A 100 9.78 -2.73 0.50
C PHE A 100 9.77 -2.60 -1.03
N LEU A 101 10.45 -3.51 -1.74
CA LEU A 101 10.44 -3.54 -3.21
C LEU A 101 9.03 -3.68 -3.78
N TYR A 102 8.22 -4.56 -3.21
CA TYR A 102 6.81 -4.75 -3.56
C TYR A 102 6.04 -3.43 -3.49
N SER A 103 6.19 -2.73 -2.37
CA SER A 103 5.52 -1.44 -2.10
C SER A 103 6.04 -0.32 -2.99
N TYR A 104 7.35 -0.34 -3.27
CA TYR A 104 8.02 0.69 -4.03
C TYR A 104 7.75 0.56 -5.52
N ILE A 105 7.97 -0.62 -6.11
CA ILE A 105 7.82 -0.85 -7.55
C ILE A 105 6.34 -0.90 -7.95
N GLY A 106 5.51 -1.61 -7.19
CA GLY A 106 4.10 -1.84 -7.49
C GLY A 106 3.86 -2.76 -8.69
N LYS A 107 2.61 -3.21 -8.88
CA LYS A 107 2.25 -4.13 -9.96
C LYS A 107 1.98 -3.36 -11.26
N HIS A 108 2.68 -3.67 -12.34
CA HIS A 108 2.37 -3.07 -13.64
C HIS A 108 1.08 -3.68 -14.22
N PRO A 109 0.15 -2.89 -14.79
CA PRO A 109 -1.10 -3.42 -15.35
C PRO A 109 -0.91 -4.46 -16.47
N ASN A 110 0.13 -4.30 -17.29
CA ASN A 110 0.38 -5.17 -18.45
C ASN A 110 1.55 -6.15 -18.25
N TYR A 111 2.43 -5.86 -17.31
CA TYR A 111 3.70 -6.58 -17.12
C TYR A 111 3.84 -7.14 -15.70
N GLU A 112 2.79 -7.01 -14.90
CA GLU A 112 2.69 -7.52 -13.54
C GLU A 112 3.93 -7.18 -12.70
N TRP A 113 4.59 -8.19 -12.14
CA TRP A 113 5.77 -8.05 -11.28
C TRP A 113 7.10 -8.12 -12.03
N ASN A 114 7.10 -8.06 -13.37
CA ASN A 114 8.29 -8.33 -14.17
C ASN A 114 9.46 -7.36 -13.89
N LEU A 115 9.17 -6.09 -13.61
CA LEU A 115 10.23 -5.15 -13.21
C LEU A 115 10.88 -5.56 -11.88
N LEU A 116 10.06 -5.86 -10.87
CA LEU A 116 10.56 -6.30 -9.57
C LEU A 116 11.35 -7.61 -9.74
N ARG A 117 10.81 -8.57 -10.51
CA ARG A 117 11.47 -9.86 -10.79
C ARG A 117 12.86 -9.67 -11.37
N LYS A 118 12.97 -8.93 -12.48
CA LYS A 118 14.25 -8.69 -13.19
C LYS A 118 15.26 -7.93 -12.34
N MET A 119 14.77 -7.05 -11.47
CA MET A 119 15.63 -6.26 -10.58
C MET A 119 16.06 -7.05 -9.35
N TYR A 120 15.22 -7.95 -8.83
CA TYR A 120 15.48 -8.72 -7.62
C TYR A 120 16.35 -9.96 -7.89
N PHE A 121 16.04 -10.69 -8.97
CA PHE A 121 16.89 -11.76 -9.47
C PHE A 121 17.75 -11.19 -10.58
N ASN A 122 19.05 -11.07 -10.35
CA ASN A 122 20.03 -10.73 -11.38
C ASN A 122 20.01 -11.83 -12.46
N THR A 123 19.14 -11.67 -13.47
CA THR A 123 18.82 -12.73 -14.44
C THR A 123 20.02 -13.18 -15.27
N ASP A 124 21.06 -12.37 -15.35
CA ASP A 124 22.26 -12.64 -16.15
C ASP A 124 23.32 -13.44 -15.38
N HIS A 125 23.33 -13.35 -14.04
CA HIS A 125 24.32 -14.00 -13.18
C HIS A 125 23.75 -15.03 -12.19
N ASN A 126 22.43 -15.24 -12.20
CA ASN A 126 21.72 -16.13 -11.28
C ASN A 126 21.97 -15.77 -9.79
N GLU A 127 22.22 -14.49 -9.52
CA GLU A 127 22.38 -13.94 -8.18
C GLU A 127 21.07 -13.28 -7.73
N VAL A 128 20.81 -13.29 -6.43
CA VAL A 128 19.63 -12.64 -5.86
C VAL A 128 20.11 -11.46 -5.02
N TRP A 129 19.51 -10.29 -5.25
CA TRP A 129 19.73 -9.10 -4.43
C TRP A 129 18.95 -9.21 -3.13
N LYS A 130 19.27 -10.25 -2.34
CA LYS A 130 18.84 -10.44 -0.94
C LYS A 130 19.38 -9.33 -0.05
N TRP A 131 18.84 -9.22 1.16
CA TRP A 131 19.19 -8.17 2.11
C TRP A 131 20.70 -8.10 2.40
N GLU A 132 21.33 -9.24 2.67
CA GLU A 132 22.78 -9.30 2.93
C GLU A 132 23.56 -8.67 1.76
N ASN A 133 23.31 -9.13 0.54
CA ASN A 133 23.99 -8.65 -0.66
C ASN A 133 23.73 -7.17 -0.93
N ILE A 134 22.46 -6.74 -0.93
CA ILE A 134 22.11 -5.36 -1.26
C ILE A 134 22.57 -4.39 -0.18
N SER A 135 22.58 -4.82 1.08
CA SER A 135 22.98 -3.97 2.20
C SER A 135 24.49 -3.88 2.36
N THR A 136 25.31 -4.79 1.84
CA THR A 136 26.79 -4.68 1.94
C THR A 136 27.45 -4.27 0.63
N HIS A 137 26.87 -4.62 -0.52
CA HIS A 137 27.44 -4.41 -1.86
C HIS A 137 26.52 -3.53 -2.73
N TYR A 138 25.96 -2.48 -2.13
CA TYR A 138 24.99 -1.61 -2.80
C TYR A 138 25.56 -0.95 -4.07
N GLU A 139 26.84 -0.56 -4.06
CA GLU A 139 27.52 0.05 -5.20
C GLU A 139 27.55 -0.90 -6.40
N VAL A 140 27.78 -2.20 -6.16
CA VAL A 140 27.79 -3.24 -7.20
C VAL A 140 26.40 -3.39 -7.81
N PHE A 141 25.34 -3.42 -6.98
CA PHE A 141 23.96 -3.40 -7.47
C PHE A 141 23.68 -2.16 -8.30
N GLN A 142 24.11 -0.98 -7.84
CA GLN A 142 23.85 0.28 -8.52
C GLN A 142 24.49 0.31 -9.91
N GLU A 143 25.75 -0.07 -10.02
CA GLU A 143 26.47 -0.17 -11.30
C GLU A 143 25.75 -1.14 -12.23
N TRP A 144 25.49 -2.37 -11.76
CA TRP A 144 24.79 -3.39 -12.52
C TRP A 144 23.41 -2.91 -13.00
N PHE A 145 22.59 -2.34 -12.11
CA PHE A 145 21.22 -1.93 -12.45
C PHE A 145 21.22 -0.84 -13.52
N LEU A 146 22.14 0.13 -13.42
CA LEU A 146 22.24 1.24 -14.38
C LEU A 146 22.76 0.79 -15.75
N GLU A 147 23.70 -0.15 -15.80
CA GLU A 147 24.20 -0.73 -17.04
C GLU A 147 23.14 -1.59 -17.75
N ASN A 148 22.30 -2.28 -16.97
CA ASN A 148 21.33 -3.25 -17.50
C ASN A 148 19.93 -2.66 -17.74
N ILE A 149 19.72 -1.34 -17.59
CA ILE A 149 18.42 -0.70 -17.86
C ILE A 149 17.81 -1.06 -19.23
N PRO A 150 18.55 -1.13 -20.35
CA PRO A 150 17.98 -1.53 -21.63
C PRO A 150 17.32 -2.91 -21.61
N ALA A 151 17.93 -3.89 -20.93
CA ALA A 151 17.40 -5.25 -20.81
C ALA A 151 16.30 -5.33 -19.74
N ILE A 152 16.47 -4.62 -18.62
CA ILE A 152 15.52 -4.61 -17.51
C ILE A 152 14.18 -4.00 -17.94
N LYS A 153 14.20 -2.89 -18.68
CA LYS A 153 12.97 -2.18 -19.09
C LYS A 153 12.17 -2.92 -20.17
N ASP A 154 12.75 -3.91 -20.84
CA ASP A 154 12.01 -4.70 -21.83
C ASP A 154 10.81 -5.40 -21.15
N LYS A 155 9.61 -5.12 -21.65
CA LYS A 155 8.34 -5.64 -21.11
C LYS A 155 8.23 -5.48 -19.58
N ALA A 156 8.72 -4.38 -19.05
CA ALA A 156 8.70 -4.09 -17.62
C ALA A 156 8.39 -2.61 -17.37
N GLY A 157 7.89 -2.30 -16.19
CA GLY A 157 7.56 -0.93 -15.81
C GLY A 157 7.12 -0.83 -14.37
N LEU A 158 7.06 0.40 -13.88
CA LEU A 158 6.60 0.74 -12.54
C LEU A 158 5.08 0.67 -12.45
N GLY A 159 4.57 0.17 -11.34
CA GLY A 159 3.14 -0.03 -11.09
C GLY A 159 2.37 1.23 -10.73
N GLU A 160 1.13 1.05 -10.27
CA GLU A 160 0.14 2.12 -10.13
C GLU A 160 0.46 3.19 -9.06
N HIS A 161 1.57 3.05 -8.33
CA HIS A 161 2.03 4.02 -7.32
C HIS A 161 2.91 5.12 -7.93
N HIS A 162 3.34 4.93 -9.17
CA HIS A 162 4.12 5.90 -9.92
C HIS A 162 3.24 6.64 -10.91
N LYS A 163 3.47 7.95 -11.05
CA LYS A 163 2.77 8.79 -12.03
C LYS A 163 3.07 8.35 -13.47
N TYR A 164 4.28 7.87 -13.70
CA TYR A 164 4.77 7.37 -14.98
C TYR A 164 5.30 5.95 -14.76
N SER A 165 4.85 5.01 -15.59
CA SER A 165 5.24 3.60 -15.51
C SER A 165 6.57 3.29 -16.22
N GLU A 166 7.09 4.22 -17.03
CA GLU A 166 8.32 4.03 -17.78
C GLU A 166 9.57 4.03 -16.87
N LEU A 167 10.47 3.06 -17.10
CA LEU A 167 11.80 3.01 -16.51
C LEU A 167 12.81 3.69 -17.44
N SER A 168 12.97 5.01 -17.27
CA SER A 168 14.03 5.79 -17.93
C SER A 168 15.32 5.77 -17.12
N ASN A 169 16.46 6.14 -17.72
CA ASN A 169 17.75 6.22 -17.01
C ASN A 169 17.68 7.19 -15.81
N SER A 170 17.04 8.34 -15.99
CA SER A 170 16.84 9.29 -14.88
C SER A 170 15.97 8.71 -13.78
N LYS A 171 14.96 7.91 -14.13
CA LYS A 171 14.12 7.22 -13.15
C LYS A 171 14.90 6.13 -12.43
N ALA A 172 15.76 5.39 -13.14
CA ALA A 172 16.63 4.38 -12.55
C ALA A 172 17.57 4.96 -11.49
N ILE A 173 18.19 6.12 -11.76
CA ILE A 173 19.03 6.84 -10.78
C ILE A 173 18.24 7.19 -9.51
N VAL A 174 16.98 7.63 -9.67
CA VAL A 174 16.09 7.91 -8.53
C VAL A 174 15.76 6.63 -7.75
N ILE A 175 15.51 5.51 -8.44
CA ILE A 175 15.25 4.22 -7.79
C ILE A 175 16.46 3.78 -6.95
N CYS A 176 17.67 3.83 -7.52
CA CYS A 176 18.91 3.55 -6.80
C CYS A 176 18.99 4.41 -5.52
N ARG A 177 18.94 5.74 -5.67
CA ARG A 177 18.98 6.64 -4.52
C ARG A 177 17.94 6.28 -3.44
N ASP A 178 16.69 6.05 -3.84
CA ASP A 178 15.61 5.74 -2.90
C ASP A 178 15.84 4.38 -2.17
N MET A 179 16.42 3.40 -2.85
CA MET A 179 16.84 2.12 -2.23
C MET A 179 18.00 2.32 -1.26
N GLN A 180 18.99 3.14 -1.62
CA GLN A 180 20.09 3.48 -0.72
C GLN A 180 19.58 4.17 0.55
N GLU A 181 18.66 5.12 0.41
CA GLU A 181 18.02 5.79 1.56
C GLU A 181 17.28 4.79 2.45
N TYR A 182 16.59 3.79 1.87
CA TYR A 182 15.96 2.71 2.64
C TYR A 182 16.99 1.87 3.41
N ILE A 183 18.09 1.47 2.75
CA ILE A 183 19.15 0.67 3.37
C ILE A 183 19.80 1.43 4.52
N LEU A 184 20.10 2.72 4.31
CA LEU A 184 20.65 3.60 5.33
C LEU A 184 19.69 3.78 6.51
N TRP A 185 18.38 3.93 6.24
CA TRP A 185 17.35 4.01 7.28
C TRP A 185 17.29 2.75 8.14
N ILE A 186 17.33 1.55 7.55
CA ILE A 186 17.35 0.30 8.33
C ILE A 186 18.63 0.15 9.14
N ARG A 187 19.80 0.52 8.57
CA ARG A 187 21.10 0.42 9.25
C ARG A 187 21.17 1.23 10.55
N GLU A 188 20.39 2.31 10.69
CA GLU A 188 20.31 3.05 11.95
C GLU A 188 19.69 2.25 13.09
N PHE A 189 18.89 1.25 12.76
CA PHE A 189 18.37 0.27 13.72
C PHE A 189 19.26 -0.98 13.80
N GLY A 190 20.34 -1.06 13.02
CA GLY A 190 21.15 -2.27 12.82
C GLY A 190 20.57 -3.16 11.72
N ASN A 191 19.39 -3.76 11.96
CA ASN A 191 18.66 -4.59 11.00
C ASN A 191 17.15 -4.60 11.32
N HIS A 192 16.34 -5.29 10.51
CA HIS A 192 14.88 -5.32 10.74
C HIS A 192 14.54 -6.05 12.05
N HIS A 193 15.29 -7.10 12.42
CA HIS A 193 15.11 -7.82 13.67
C HIS A 193 15.23 -6.92 14.92
N THR A 194 16.18 -5.98 14.90
CA THR A 194 16.45 -5.10 16.05
C THR A 194 15.32 -4.08 16.25
N ILE A 195 14.58 -3.73 15.19
CA ILE A 195 13.37 -2.93 15.30
C ILE A 195 12.33 -3.66 16.16
N LEU A 196 12.22 -4.99 16.08
CA LEU A 196 11.26 -5.77 16.87
C LEU A 196 11.69 -5.92 18.34
N SER A 197 12.98 -6.17 18.59
CA SER A 197 13.47 -6.46 19.94
C SER A 197 13.42 -5.25 20.88
N ASN A 198 13.56 -4.04 20.34
CA ASN A 198 13.64 -2.82 21.14
C ASN A 198 12.28 -2.20 21.50
N GLN A 199 11.17 -2.86 21.15
CA GLN A 199 9.84 -2.24 21.11
C GLN A 199 8.77 -3.00 21.92
N ALA A 200 9.18 -3.94 22.78
CA ALA A 200 8.27 -4.81 23.55
C ALA A 200 7.24 -4.05 24.42
N GLU A 201 7.49 -2.79 24.76
CA GLU A 201 6.59 -1.93 25.56
C GLU A 201 5.77 -0.93 24.71
N ILE A 202 5.97 -0.85 23.40
CA ILE A 202 5.31 0.14 22.53
C ILE A 202 4.04 -0.45 21.92
N THR A 203 2.94 0.29 21.98
CA THR A 203 1.68 -0.13 21.34
C THR A 203 1.83 -0.18 19.80
N PRO A 204 1.13 -1.11 19.11
CA PRO A 204 1.22 -1.23 17.66
C PRO A 204 1.01 0.08 16.87
N THR A 205 0.08 0.92 17.32
CA THR A 205 -0.22 2.23 16.72
C THR A 205 0.88 3.27 16.95
N LYS A 206 1.50 3.25 18.13
CA LYS A 206 2.62 4.15 18.45
C LYS A 206 3.86 3.77 17.65
N LEU A 207 4.16 2.46 17.56
CA LEU A 207 5.31 1.97 16.80
C LEU A 207 5.15 2.28 15.30
N PHE A 208 3.98 2.04 14.71
CA PHE A 208 3.72 2.43 13.32
C PHE A 208 3.98 3.92 13.09
N ARG A 209 3.45 4.78 13.98
CA ARG A 209 3.62 6.24 13.87
C ARG A 209 5.08 6.65 13.95
N GLU A 210 5.85 6.06 14.84
CA GLU A 210 7.28 6.33 15.01
C GLU A 210 8.09 5.89 13.79
N LEU A 211 7.86 4.67 13.29
CA LEU A 211 8.50 4.17 12.07
C LEU A 211 8.13 5.01 10.86
N TYR A 212 6.85 5.36 10.69
CA TYR A 212 6.39 6.20 9.59
C TYR A 212 7.04 7.58 9.61
N ARG A 213 7.12 8.23 10.78
CA ARG A 213 7.78 9.54 10.93
C ARG A 213 9.28 9.45 10.71
N SER A 214 9.93 8.41 11.24
CA SER A 214 11.36 8.20 11.04
C SER A 214 11.68 8.01 9.56
N MET A 215 10.91 7.16 8.86
CA MET A 215 11.06 6.96 7.43
C MET A 215 10.73 8.25 6.66
N ASP A 216 9.72 9.02 7.10
CA ASP A 216 9.37 10.27 6.43
C ASP A 216 10.49 11.33 6.51
N ALA A 217 11.15 11.41 7.67
CA ALA A 217 12.23 12.36 7.91
C ALA A 217 13.54 11.98 7.20
N LYS A 218 13.77 10.69 6.91
CA LYS A 218 15.07 10.17 6.48
C LYS A 218 15.12 9.70 5.03
N THR A 219 13.97 9.60 4.37
CA THR A 219 13.90 9.16 2.97
C THR A 219 13.03 10.09 2.12
N SER A 220 13.34 10.16 0.83
CA SER A 220 12.73 11.07 -0.13
C SER A 220 11.66 10.40 -1.00
N PHE A 221 11.55 9.07 -0.96
CA PHE A 221 10.56 8.34 -1.74
C PHE A 221 9.11 8.61 -1.30
N ASN A 222 8.15 8.24 -2.15
CA ASN A 222 6.75 8.61 -2.01
C ASN A 222 6.14 8.16 -0.66
N LYS A 223 5.45 9.05 0.04
CA LYS A 223 4.74 8.78 1.31
C LYS A 223 3.75 7.62 1.23
N LEU A 224 3.18 7.36 0.05
CA LEU A 224 2.30 6.21 -0.18
C LEU A 224 3.08 4.89 -0.09
N VAL A 225 4.32 4.86 -0.58
CA VAL A 225 5.20 3.69 -0.45
C VAL A 225 5.51 3.44 1.02
N LYS A 226 5.87 4.49 1.77
CA LYS A 226 6.14 4.42 3.23
C LYS A 226 4.96 3.79 3.98
N PHE A 227 3.76 4.32 3.76
CA PHE A 227 2.54 3.83 4.42
C PHE A 227 2.22 2.39 4.02
N LYS A 228 2.32 2.06 2.73
CA LYS A 228 2.03 0.71 2.22
C LYS A 228 2.98 -0.34 2.75
N TYR A 229 4.28 -0.04 2.76
CA TYR A 229 5.30 -0.92 3.29
C TYR A 229 5.02 -1.26 4.75
N LEU A 230 4.87 -0.25 5.60
CA LEU A 230 4.56 -0.47 7.02
C LEU A 230 3.21 -1.17 7.24
N SER A 231 2.20 -0.85 6.42
CA SER A 231 0.91 -1.53 6.46
C SER A 231 1.04 -3.01 6.11
N LEU A 232 1.83 -3.38 5.09
CA LEU A 232 2.04 -4.77 4.70
C LEU A 232 2.76 -5.56 5.79
N LEU A 233 3.76 -4.97 6.46
CA LEU A 233 4.40 -5.62 7.61
C LEU A 233 3.39 -5.95 8.73
N GLY A 234 2.45 -5.05 8.99
CA GLY A 234 1.36 -5.25 9.95
C GLY A 234 0.31 -6.25 9.49
N ILE A 235 -0.18 -6.14 8.25
CA ILE A 235 -1.20 -7.01 7.65
C ILE A 235 -0.72 -8.47 7.60
N LEU A 236 0.56 -8.69 7.29
CA LEU A 236 1.17 -10.02 7.25
C LEU A 236 1.66 -10.49 8.62
N THR A 237 1.44 -9.70 9.68
CA THR A 237 1.87 -10.01 11.05
C THR A 237 3.37 -10.26 11.21
N ILE A 238 4.19 -9.74 10.28
CA ILE A 238 5.66 -9.76 10.38
C ILE A 238 6.10 -8.81 11.51
N PHE A 239 5.43 -7.65 11.60
CA PHE A 239 5.62 -6.69 12.67
C PHE A 239 4.29 -6.44 13.37
N PRO A 240 4.27 -6.30 14.71
CA PRO A 240 3.06 -5.99 15.46
C PRO A 240 2.75 -4.49 15.38
N ILE A 241 2.49 -3.98 14.16
CA ILE A 241 2.23 -2.57 13.87
C ILE A 241 0.91 -2.40 13.12
N GLN A 242 0.25 -1.27 13.35
CA GLN A 242 -0.93 -0.86 12.58
C GLN A 242 -1.02 0.67 12.57
N PRO A 243 -1.55 1.29 11.51
CA PRO A 243 -1.68 2.74 11.46
C PRO A 243 -2.53 3.27 12.61
N ASP A 244 -2.16 4.43 13.15
CA ASP A 244 -2.93 5.14 14.18
C ASP A 244 -4.00 6.06 13.59
N GLN A 245 -3.88 6.38 12.30
CA GLN A 245 -4.78 7.26 11.57
C GLN A 245 -4.67 7.04 10.04
N PRO A 246 -5.55 7.64 9.22
CA PRO A 246 -5.48 7.54 7.75
C PRO A 246 -4.44 8.44 7.06
N TYR A 247 -3.73 9.30 7.80
CA TYR A 247 -2.71 10.23 7.30
C TYR A 247 -3.17 11.11 6.12
N LEU A 248 -4.37 11.71 6.21
CA LEU A 248 -4.94 12.50 5.12
C LEU A 248 -4.10 13.71 4.67
N ASN A 249 -3.19 14.21 5.52
CA ASN A 249 -2.27 15.29 5.15
C ASN A 249 -1.31 14.86 4.03
N ASP A 250 -0.96 13.57 3.97
CA ASP A 250 -0.01 13.01 3.03
C ASP A 250 -0.68 12.49 1.74
N PHE A 251 -2.00 12.25 1.79
CA PHE A 251 -2.74 11.62 0.70
C PHE A 251 -3.86 12.49 0.16
N ILE A 252 -3.54 13.33 -0.83
CA ILE A 252 -4.50 14.31 -1.38
C ILE A 252 -5.78 13.68 -1.93
N LEU A 253 -5.71 12.50 -2.53
CA LEU A 253 -6.88 11.80 -3.07
C LEU A 253 -7.75 11.25 -1.93
N SER A 254 -7.16 10.63 -0.92
CA SER A 254 -7.88 10.18 0.27
C SER A 254 -8.51 11.35 1.02
N ARG A 255 -7.80 12.49 1.11
CA ARG A 255 -8.33 13.72 1.71
C ARG A 255 -9.56 14.22 0.99
N ARG A 256 -9.54 14.22 -0.34
CA ARG A 256 -10.71 14.59 -1.16
C ARG A 256 -11.86 13.61 -0.99
N GLY A 257 -11.58 12.31 -0.94
CA GLY A 257 -12.59 11.30 -0.62
C GLY A 257 -13.23 11.55 0.75
N ALA A 258 -12.42 11.87 1.77
CA ALA A 258 -12.90 12.17 3.12
C ALA A 258 -13.72 13.47 3.15
N GLN A 259 -13.27 14.52 2.46
CA GLN A 259 -14.03 15.75 2.28
C GLN A 259 -15.37 15.45 1.63
N HIS A 260 -15.38 14.67 0.55
CA HIS A 260 -16.63 14.28 -0.10
C HIS A 260 -17.54 13.49 0.82
N LEU A 261 -17.00 12.63 1.70
CA LEU A 261 -17.77 11.83 2.65
C LEU A 261 -18.38 12.66 3.80
N PHE A 262 -17.67 13.67 4.33
CA PHE A 262 -18.08 14.38 5.56
C PHE A 262 -18.55 15.82 5.33
N GLU A 263 -18.12 16.47 4.25
CA GLU A 263 -18.53 17.83 3.91
C GLU A 263 -19.81 17.79 3.08
N SER A 264 -20.84 18.51 3.53
CA SER A 264 -22.02 18.77 2.70
C SER A 264 -21.89 20.13 2.03
N LYS A 265 -22.56 20.31 0.87
CA LYS A 265 -22.47 21.52 0.03
C LYS A 265 -22.74 22.84 0.77
N ASN A 266 -23.46 22.79 1.89
CA ASN A 266 -23.88 23.96 2.68
C ASN A 266 -23.13 24.11 4.01
N ARG A 267 -22.05 23.32 4.25
CA ARG A 267 -21.27 23.36 5.49
C ARG A 267 -19.90 24.00 5.30
N LYS A 268 -19.38 24.59 6.37
CA LYS A 268 -17.99 25.08 6.43
C LYS A 268 -17.02 23.91 6.19
N LYS A 269 -15.95 24.18 5.44
CA LYS A 269 -14.85 23.24 5.19
C LYS A 269 -14.30 22.69 6.52
N ILE A 270 -14.16 21.37 6.59
CA ILE A 270 -13.68 20.67 7.77
C ILE A 270 -12.13 20.64 7.72
N PRO A 271 -11.42 21.06 8.79
CA PRO A 271 -9.97 20.92 8.87
C PRO A 271 -9.52 19.46 8.76
N VAL A 272 -8.33 19.21 8.22
CA VAL A 272 -7.85 17.84 7.93
C VAL A 272 -7.71 17.00 9.20
N GLU A 273 -7.31 17.63 10.30
CA GLU A 273 -7.19 17.01 11.62
C GLU A 273 -8.55 16.48 12.10
N LYS A 274 -9.62 17.24 11.85
CA LYS A 274 -10.99 16.83 12.17
C LYS A 274 -11.49 15.75 11.22
N LEU A 275 -11.09 15.75 9.94
CA LEU A 275 -11.37 14.65 9.01
C LEU A 275 -10.68 13.35 9.45
N ASN A 276 -9.41 13.41 9.89
CA ASN A 276 -8.71 12.25 10.46
C ASN A 276 -9.47 11.70 11.69
N ALA A 277 -9.91 12.56 12.60
CA ALA A 277 -10.67 12.15 13.78
C ALA A 277 -12.03 11.52 13.43
N LEU A 278 -12.73 12.06 12.44
CA LEU A 278 -14.00 11.50 11.96
C LEU A 278 -13.80 10.13 11.29
N LEU A 279 -12.72 9.97 10.51
CA LEU A 279 -12.38 8.66 9.94
C LEU A 279 -11.97 7.65 10.99
N LEU A 280 -11.27 8.07 12.05
CA LEU A 280 -10.94 7.19 13.16
C LEU A 280 -12.21 6.75 13.91
N SER A 281 -13.16 7.67 14.11
CA SER A 281 -14.48 7.34 14.67
C SER A 281 -15.24 6.35 13.77
N LEU A 282 -15.25 6.58 12.45
CA LEU A 282 -15.84 5.64 11.50
C LEU A 282 -15.14 4.28 11.56
N HIS A 283 -13.81 4.23 11.57
CA HIS A 283 -13.04 3.00 11.70
C HIS A 283 -13.46 2.17 12.91
N HIS A 284 -13.50 2.79 14.10
CA HIS A 284 -13.93 2.11 15.33
C HIS A 284 -15.38 1.61 15.23
N TYR A 285 -16.26 2.37 14.58
CA TYR A 285 -17.66 1.99 14.39
C TYR A 285 -17.83 0.80 13.43
N LEU A 286 -16.99 0.73 12.39
CA LEU A 286 -17.05 -0.35 11.40
C LEU A 286 -16.48 -1.67 11.93
N GLU A 287 -15.54 -1.63 12.87
CA GLU A 287 -14.89 -2.80 13.49
C GLU A 287 -14.27 -3.76 12.45
N LEU A 288 -13.63 -3.18 11.44
CA LEU A 288 -12.97 -3.93 10.37
C LEU A 288 -11.51 -4.18 10.73
N ASN A 289 -11.05 -5.42 10.50
CA ASN A 289 -9.62 -5.74 10.48
C ASN A 289 -8.94 -4.87 9.42
N HIS A 290 -7.82 -4.23 9.78
CA HIS A 290 -7.09 -3.30 8.91
C HIS A 290 -7.98 -2.17 8.34
N GLY A 291 -8.96 -1.73 9.13
CA GLY A 291 -9.99 -0.80 8.65
C GLY A 291 -9.45 0.57 8.23
N LEU A 292 -8.33 1.04 8.80
CA LEU A 292 -7.73 2.31 8.39
C LEU A 292 -7.05 2.20 7.02
N GLU A 293 -6.42 1.06 6.72
CA GLU A 293 -5.84 0.72 5.43
C GLU A 293 -6.93 0.59 4.36
N VAL A 294 -8.04 -0.08 4.69
CA VAL A 294 -9.24 -0.15 3.84
C VAL A 294 -9.74 1.26 3.52
N LEU A 295 -10.00 2.07 4.56
CA LEU A 295 -10.51 3.44 4.40
C LEU A 295 -9.56 4.30 3.56
N GLN A 296 -8.24 4.20 3.79
CA GLN A 296 -7.24 4.97 3.05
C GLN A 296 -7.34 4.74 1.54
N LYS A 297 -7.42 3.46 1.12
CA LYS A 297 -7.49 3.07 -0.29
C LYS A 297 -8.85 3.37 -0.91
N VAL A 298 -9.94 3.09 -0.20
CA VAL A 298 -11.30 3.37 -0.67
C VAL A 298 -11.49 4.86 -0.93
N LEU A 299 -11.07 5.71 0.02
CA LEU A 299 -11.16 7.16 -0.12
C LEU A 299 -10.24 7.68 -1.23
N ALA A 300 -9.07 7.08 -1.44
CA ALA A 300 -8.20 7.44 -2.56
C ALA A 300 -8.88 7.16 -3.91
N LYS A 301 -9.47 5.97 -4.07
CA LYS A 301 -10.20 5.58 -5.29
C LYS A 301 -11.40 6.51 -5.52
N TRP A 302 -12.20 6.71 -4.49
CA TRP A 302 -13.39 7.55 -4.58
C TRP A 302 -13.04 9.02 -4.87
N GLY A 303 -12.04 9.57 -4.19
CA GLY A 303 -11.54 10.92 -4.42
C GLY A 303 -10.96 11.13 -5.82
N LYS A 304 -10.32 10.11 -6.40
CA LYS A 304 -9.81 10.12 -7.79
C LYS A 304 -10.96 10.22 -8.79
N GLU A 305 -12.02 9.45 -8.60
CA GLU A 305 -13.18 9.42 -9.49
C GLU A 305 -13.96 10.74 -9.47
N ARG A 306 -14.20 11.29 -8.27
CA ARG A 306 -14.86 12.60 -8.13
C ARG A 306 -14.05 13.75 -8.73
N PHE A 307 -12.73 13.73 -8.56
CA PHE A 307 -11.86 14.73 -9.19
C PHE A 307 -11.93 14.70 -10.73
N LYS A 308 -12.10 13.53 -11.35
CA LYS A 308 -12.27 13.42 -12.80
C LYS A 308 -13.59 14.03 -13.26
N VAL A 309 -14.68 13.78 -12.54
CA VAL A 309 -16.01 14.33 -12.86
C VAL A 309 -16.01 15.86 -12.75
N GLU A 310 -15.42 16.42 -11.69
CA GLU A 310 -15.31 17.88 -11.52
C GLU A 310 -14.57 18.55 -12.70
N ARG A 311 -13.48 17.95 -13.17
CA ARG A 311 -12.75 18.46 -14.35
C ARG A 311 -13.53 18.38 -15.65
N GLN A 312 -14.32 17.32 -15.86
CA GLN A 312 -15.16 17.18 -17.04
C GLN A 312 -16.26 18.23 -17.07
N ASN A 313 -16.86 18.50 -15.91
CA ASN A 313 -17.86 19.57 -15.77
C ASN A 313 -17.24 20.95 -16.04
N PHE A 314 -16.02 21.22 -15.55
CA PHE A 314 -15.32 22.48 -15.81
C PHE A 314 -15.02 22.73 -17.30
N LYS A 315 -14.71 21.67 -18.06
CA LYS A 315 -14.51 21.74 -19.52
C LYS A 315 -15.78 21.95 -20.34
N ARG A 316 -16.97 21.82 -19.72
CA ARG A 316 -18.25 22.12 -20.38
C ARG A 316 -18.68 23.59 -20.23
N TYR A 317 -17.95 24.36 -19.42
CA TYR A 317 -18.20 25.78 -19.15
C TYR A 317 -17.11 26.71 -19.73
N ILE A 318 -16.19 26.16 -20.53
CA ILE A 318 -15.24 26.88 -21.40
C ILE A 318 -15.55 26.41 -22.81
#